data_AF-A0A6I9QWE2-F1
#
_entry.id   AF-A0A6I9QWE2-F1
#
_cell.length_a   1.000
_cell.length_b   1.000
_cell.length_c   1.000
_cell.angle_alpha   90.00
_cell.angle_beta   90.00
_cell.angle_gamma   90.00
#
_symmetry.space_group_name_H-M   'P 1'
#
loop_
_entity.id
_entity.type
_entity.pdbx_description
1 polymer ?
#
loop_
_entity_poly.entity_id
_entity_poly.type
_entity_poly.pdbx_seq_one_letter_code
_entity_poly.pdbx_strand_id
1 'polypeptide(L)'
;METARPAPPNFGSLAKTFTKILRLRRAATGSGGGGPVGVAPDECKPIMEKLKLSGNLREYSTMLSEPHKDEDGKQQQHSLKLSSKDKEAMESLLANLFASVSAIKAAYAQLQVAQSPYDPDSIQSADKAVVSELKHLSALKQSYLKNKLHSHAPPPSQSALAAQIQEQHSLLRTYQITTKKLEAELQLKDSEILSLQAELLASEKQNRALEARLHPGRSLAALDDLHLSALNPTHFLTALRFTVKSIRSFVKLMVREMESAGWDLGAAAGSIQPDVLRRKPGHRIFAFESFVCQQMFSDFHRRDFNLCSSADRSSWDRRRFFEEFSDLKFVSLKQVFDGKGQNSALGKFLRAKYLSLVHPKMEASFFGDLDQRALVSSGLGFPESAFFAGFAEMARRVWLLHCLLFSFGPEEGSIFQARRGARFSEVYMESVADDDDDTAGARPTAVGFTVVPGFRVGKTLIQCKVYLSSRVGGRS
;
A
#
# COMPACT_ATOMS: atom_id res chain seq x y z
N MET A 1 22.58 57.62 -22.07
CA MET A 1 22.86 56.19 -21.88
C MET A 1 21.84 55.66 -20.88
N GLU A 2 20.70 55.19 -21.39
CA GLU A 2 19.67 54.49 -20.61
C GLU A 2 19.90 52.98 -20.75
N THR A 3 19.89 52.26 -19.63
CA THR A 3 19.96 50.78 -19.61
C THR A 3 18.56 50.21 -19.38
N ALA A 4 18.15 49.35 -20.30
CA ALA A 4 16.79 48.82 -20.45
C ALA A 4 16.39 47.80 -19.37
N ARG A 5 15.11 47.84 -18.97
CA ARG A 5 14.45 46.84 -18.11
C ARG A 5 14.09 45.57 -18.90
N PRO A 6 14.15 44.36 -18.32
CA PRO A 6 13.70 43.14 -18.97
C PRO A 6 12.16 42.96 -18.86
N ALA A 7 11.56 42.38 -19.90
CA ALA A 7 10.13 42.14 -20.06
C ALA A 7 9.61 40.94 -19.23
N PRO A 8 8.31 40.91 -18.86
CA PRO A 8 7.74 39.83 -18.07
C PRO A 8 7.49 38.53 -18.87
N PRO A 9 7.49 37.36 -18.21
CA PRO A 9 7.33 36.07 -18.87
C PRO A 9 5.91 35.85 -19.41
N ASN A 10 5.86 35.24 -20.60
CA ASN A 10 4.68 35.13 -21.45
C ASN A 10 3.77 33.96 -21.00
N PHE A 11 2.78 34.24 -20.15
CA PHE A 11 1.81 33.26 -19.61
C PHE A 11 0.89 32.60 -20.66
N GLY A 12 0.89 33.08 -21.91
CA GLY A 12 0.03 32.58 -22.98
C GLY A 12 0.38 31.17 -23.50
N SER A 13 1.58 30.66 -23.24
CA SER A 13 2.01 29.33 -23.70
C SER A 13 1.39 28.19 -22.85
N LEU A 14 1.33 28.40 -21.53
CA LEU A 14 0.80 27.43 -20.55
C LEU A 14 -0.72 27.27 -20.64
N ALA A 15 -1.45 28.36 -20.94
CA ALA A 15 -2.89 28.31 -21.15
C ALA A 15 -3.27 27.45 -22.39
N LYS A 16 -2.45 27.46 -23.44
CA LYS A 16 -2.68 26.65 -24.65
C LYS A 16 -2.42 25.16 -24.42
N THR A 17 -1.49 24.82 -23.52
CA THR A 17 -1.22 23.42 -23.12
C THR A 17 -2.34 22.87 -22.24
N PHE A 18 -2.85 23.64 -21.27
CA PHE A 18 -3.97 23.22 -20.42
C PHE A 18 -5.29 23.07 -21.19
N THR A 19 -5.54 23.93 -22.17
CA THR A 19 -6.76 23.84 -23.00
C THR A 19 -6.74 22.61 -23.93
N LYS A 20 -5.56 22.13 -24.34
CA LYS A 20 -5.42 20.85 -25.08
C LYS A 20 -5.71 19.63 -24.21
N ILE A 21 -5.28 19.65 -22.94
CA ILE A 21 -5.48 18.54 -22.00
C ILE A 21 -6.97 18.41 -21.59
N LEU A 22 -7.68 19.53 -21.41
CA LEU A 22 -9.11 19.51 -21.09
C LEU A 22 -10.00 19.07 -22.26
N ARG A 23 -9.57 19.29 -23.51
CA ARG A 23 -10.28 18.78 -24.70
C ARG A 23 -10.10 17.28 -24.91
N LEU A 24 -8.98 16.68 -24.51
CA LEU A 24 -8.79 15.23 -24.56
C LEU A 24 -9.69 14.48 -23.56
N ARG A 25 -9.97 15.07 -22.39
CA ARG A 25 -10.75 14.39 -21.34
C ARG A 25 -12.27 14.40 -21.58
N ARG A 26 -12.79 15.35 -22.36
CA ARG A 26 -14.24 15.46 -22.64
C ARG A 26 -14.69 14.63 -23.86
N ALA A 27 -13.76 14.11 -24.66
CA ALA A 27 -14.07 13.25 -25.82
C ALA A 27 -14.22 11.75 -25.47
N ALA A 28 -13.93 11.34 -24.22
CA ALA A 28 -13.92 9.92 -23.82
C ALA A 28 -15.27 9.40 -23.27
N THR A 29 -16.33 10.22 -23.22
CA THR A 29 -17.66 9.79 -22.76
C THR A 29 -18.75 10.43 -23.61
N GLY A 30 -19.25 9.70 -24.61
CA GLY A 30 -20.39 10.14 -25.43
C GLY A 30 -20.46 9.45 -26.79
N SER A 31 -21.38 8.49 -26.91
CA SER A 31 -21.71 7.65 -28.07
C SER A 31 -22.05 8.41 -29.36
N GLY A 32 -21.63 7.86 -30.52
CA GLY A 32 -22.44 7.87 -31.75
C GLY A 32 -21.78 8.36 -33.05
N GLY A 33 -21.33 7.41 -33.88
CA GLY A 33 -21.47 7.47 -35.34
C GLY A 33 -20.39 8.17 -36.17
N GLY A 34 -19.64 7.37 -36.95
CA GLY A 34 -18.92 7.80 -38.16
C GLY A 34 -17.40 7.60 -38.12
N GLY A 35 -16.92 6.50 -38.70
CA GLY A 35 -15.50 6.37 -39.09
C GLY A 35 -15.15 7.22 -40.32
N PRO A 36 -13.89 7.18 -40.84
CA PRO A 36 -12.90 6.13 -40.59
C PRO A 36 -11.44 6.60 -40.35
N VAL A 37 -10.61 5.59 -40.05
CA VAL A 37 -9.14 5.48 -40.19
C VAL A 37 -8.27 5.95 -39.01
N GLY A 38 -7.64 4.96 -38.35
CA GLY A 38 -6.36 5.17 -37.66
C GLY A 38 -6.13 4.37 -36.38
N VAL A 39 -5.67 3.11 -36.54
CA VAL A 39 -4.86 2.30 -35.58
C VAL A 39 -5.54 1.88 -34.26
N ALA A 40 -5.97 0.61 -34.21
CA ALA A 40 -6.45 -0.07 -33.01
C ALA A 40 -5.28 -0.58 -32.14
N PRO A 41 -5.39 -0.54 -30.80
CA PRO A 41 -4.48 -1.24 -29.91
C PRO A 41 -4.84 -2.73 -29.85
N ASP A 42 -3.80 -3.56 -29.85
CA ASP A 42 -3.87 -5.02 -29.86
C ASP A 42 -4.49 -5.53 -28.55
N GLU A 43 -5.78 -5.88 -28.60
CA GLU A 43 -6.47 -6.60 -27.54
C GLU A 43 -5.91 -8.03 -27.47
N CYS A 44 -4.89 -8.24 -26.63
CA CYS A 44 -4.50 -9.57 -26.18
C CYS A 44 -5.63 -10.16 -25.33
N LYS A 45 -6.58 -10.83 -26.00
CA LYS A 45 -7.53 -11.75 -25.37
C LYS A 45 -6.75 -12.78 -24.54
N PRO A 46 -7.20 -13.13 -23.33
CA PRO A 46 -6.50 -14.11 -22.50
C PRO A 46 -6.47 -15.46 -23.21
N ILE A 47 -5.26 -15.93 -23.52
CA ILE A 47 -4.97 -17.23 -24.17
C ILE A 47 -5.49 -18.43 -23.34
N MET A 48 -5.88 -18.18 -22.07
CA MET A 48 -6.41 -19.18 -21.15
C MET A 48 -7.65 -19.94 -21.63
N GLU A 49 -8.49 -19.36 -22.52
CA GLU A 49 -9.67 -20.08 -23.02
C GLU A 49 -9.34 -21.23 -24.00
N LYS A 50 -8.10 -21.33 -24.49
CA LYS A 50 -7.70 -22.36 -25.47
C LYS A 50 -7.02 -23.60 -24.87
N LEU A 51 -6.86 -23.69 -23.55
CA LEU A 51 -6.08 -24.74 -22.90
C LEU A 51 -6.89 -25.93 -22.34
N LYS A 52 -8.20 -26.01 -22.59
CA LYS A 52 -8.99 -27.21 -22.24
C LYS A 52 -8.99 -28.25 -23.36
N LEU A 53 -7.91 -29.00 -23.52
CA LEU A 53 -7.87 -30.23 -24.31
C LEU A 53 -6.92 -31.26 -23.68
N SER A 54 -7.30 -31.79 -22.52
CA SER A 54 -6.73 -33.02 -21.97
C SER A 54 -7.78 -33.76 -21.16
N GLY A 55 -8.82 -34.24 -21.84
CA GLY A 55 -9.90 -35.03 -21.22
C GLY A 55 -10.23 -36.36 -21.89
N ASN A 56 -9.89 -36.56 -23.17
CA ASN A 56 -10.61 -37.59 -23.95
C ASN A 56 -9.72 -38.71 -24.52
N LEU A 57 -8.57 -39.00 -23.90
CA LEU A 57 -7.80 -40.20 -24.28
C LEU A 57 -8.53 -41.50 -23.94
N ARG A 58 -9.43 -41.47 -22.95
CA ARG A 58 -10.24 -42.64 -22.56
C ARG A 58 -11.34 -42.95 -23.57
N GLU A 59 -11.93 -41.93 -24.19
CA GLU A 59 -13.13 -42.09 -25.04
C GLU A 59 -12.83 -42.70 -26.42
N TYR A 60 -11.63 -42.50 -26.96
CA TYR A 60 -11.25 -43.12 -28.24
C TYR A 60 -11.00 -44.63 -28.13
N SER A 61 -10.57 -45.11 -26.96
CA SER A 61 -10.29 -46.53 -26.73
C SER A 61 -11.57 -47.34 -26.46
N THR A 62 -12.57 -46.74 -25.81
CA THR A 62 -13.86 -47.39 -25.51
C THR A 62 -14.76 -47.56 -26.74
N MET A 63 -14.66 -46.68 -27.74
CA MET A 63 -15.48 -46.75 -28.97
C MET A 63 -15.16 -47.96 -29.87
N LEU A 64 -14.03 -48.64 -29.66
CA LEU A 64 -13.57 -49.76 -30.49
C LEU A 64 -13.62 -51.14 -29.79
N SER A 65 -14.08 -51.20 -28.53
CA SER A 65 -13.88 -52.38 -27.68
C SER A 65 -15.13 -52.92 -26.95
N GLU A 66 -16.36 -52.52 -27.30
CA GLU A 66 -17.56 -53.22 -26.79
C GLU A 66 -17.93 -54.46 -27.63
N PRO A 67 -18.00 -55.67 -27.04
CA PRO A 67 -18.73 -56.78 -27.61
C PRO A 67 -20.22 -56.62 -27.29
N HIS A 68 -21.05 -56.41 -28.32
CA HIS A 68 -22.50 -56.54 -28.18
C HIS A 68 -22.85 -57.95 -27.67
N LYS A 69 -23.58 -58.01 -26.56
CA LYS A 69 -24.34 -59.20 -26.18
C LYS A 69 -25.60 -59.23 -27.05
N ASP A 70 -25.77 -60.36 -27.75
CA ASP A 70 -26.96 -60.67 -28.52
C ASP A 70 -28.21 -60.73 -27.62
N GLU A 71 -29.28 -60.05 -28.04
CA GLU A 71 -30.64 -60.58 -27.92
C GLU A 71 -31.28 -60.56 -29.32
N ASP A 72 -31.98 -61.66 -29.57
CA ASP A 72 -32.50 -62.15 -30.84
C ASP A 72 -33.35 -61.14 -31.62
N GLY A 73 -33.15 -61.05 -32.94
CA GLY A 73 -34.02 -60.26 -33.81
C GLY A 73 -33.46 -60.02 -35.21
N LYS A 74 -33.91 -60.84 -36.16
CA LYS A 74 -33.62 -60.74 -37.60
C LYS A 74 -33.70 -59.30 -38.14
N GLN A 75 -32.55 -58.70 -38.47
CA GLN A 75 -32.45 -57.69 -39.53
C GLN A 75 -31.07 -57.74 -40.17
N GLN A 76 -31.10 -58.00 -41.48
CA GLN A 76 -29.96 -58.17 -42.35
C GLN A 76 -29.38 -56.80 -42.70
N GLN A 77 -28.32 -56.36 -42.02
CA GLN A 77 -27.48 -55.23 -42.46
C GLN A 77 -25.99 -55.53 -42.29
N HIS A 78 -25.40 -55.90 -43.43
CA HIS A 78 -24.00 -55.91 -43.84
C HIS A 78 -22.97 -55.18 -42.94
N SER A 79 -22.54 -55.79 -41.83
CA SER A 79 -21.34 -55.35 -41.09
C SER A 79 -20.10 -56.04 -41.66
N LEU A 80 -19.30 -55.29 -42.41
CA LEU A 80 -17.96 -55.71 -42.85
C LEU A 80 -17.07 -55.87 -41.60
N LYS A 81 -16.82 -57.10 -41.17
CA LYS A 81 -15.74 -57.42 -40.21
C LYS A 81 -14.40 -56.99 -40.83
N LEU A 82 -13.93 -55.79 -40.50
CA LEU A 82 -12.57 -55.33 -40.80
C LEU A 82 -11.56 -56.33 -40.22
N SER A 83 -10.57 -56.74 -41.03
CA SER A 83 -9.48 -57.63 -40.60
C SER A 83 -8.64 -56.96 -39.49
N SER A 84 -8.01 -57.73 -38.60
CA SER A 84 -7.07 -57.20 -37.56
C SER A 84 -6.04 -56.26 -38.18
N LYS A 85 -5.57 -56.60 -39.39
CA LYS A 85 -4.60 -55.81 -40.16
C LYS A 85 -5.15 -54.46 -40.62
N ASP A 86 -6.45 -54.38 -40.91
CA ASP A 86 -7.09 -53.13 -41.34
C ASP A 86 -7.28 -52.18 -40.16
N LYS A 87 -7.53 -52.72 -38.96
CA LYS A 87 -7.61 -51.94 -37.71
C LYS A 87 -6.24 -51.36 -37.34
N GLU A 88 -5.19 -52.18 -37.35
CA GLU A 88 -3.82 -51.74 -37.09
C GLU A 88 -3.35 -50.67 -38.10
N ALA A 89 -3.69 -50.84 -39.38
CA ALA A 89 -3.38 -49.86 -40.42
C ALA A 89 -4.12 -48.52 -40.21
N MET A 90 -5.38 -48.58 -39.76
CA MET A 90 -6.17 -47.39 -39.44
C MET A 90 -5.63 -46.66 -38.20
N GLU A 91 -5.26 -47.40 -37.15
CA GLU A 91 -4.65 -46.85 -35.94
C GLU A 91 -3.31 -46.17 -36.24
N SER A 92 -2.48 -46.78 -37.09
CA SER A 92 -1.25 -46.17 -37.58
C SER A 92 -1.53 -44.86 -38.34
N LEU A 93 -2.50 -44.87 -39.25
CA LEU A 93 -2.86 -43.68 -40.03
C LEU A 93 -3.36 -42.53 -39.14
N LEU A 94 -4.22 -42.82 -38.15
CA LEU A 94 -4.68 -41.84 -37.18
C LEU A 94 -3.54 -41.30 -36.31
N ALA A 95 -2.65 -42.17 -35.83
CA ALA A 95 -1.51 -41.75 -35.02
C ALA A 95 -0.57 -40.81 -35.81
N ASN A 96 -0.26 -41.12 -37.07
CA ASN A 96 0.55 -40.25 -37.94
C ASN A 96 -0.17 -38.92 -38.24
N LEU A 97 -1.50 -38.93 -38.39
CA LEU A 97 -2.29 -37.71 -38.56
C LEU A 97 -2.16 -36.78 -37.34
N PHE A 98 -2.36 -37.30 -36.13
CA PHE A 98 -2.23 -36.51 -34.90
C PHE A 98 -0.80 -36.03 -34.67
N ALA A 99 0.20 -36.86 -34.96
CA ALA A 99 1.61 -36.49 -34.89
C ALA A 99 1.92 -35.28 -35.78
N SER A 100 1.51 -35.30 -37.06
CA SER A 100 1.72 -34.18 -37.98
C SER A 100 0.94 -32.93 -37.61
N VAL A 101 -0.31 -33.06 -37.15
CA VAL A 101 -1.08 -31.89 -36.67
C VAL A 101 -0.40 -31.25 -35.46
N SER A 102 0.10 -32.05 -34.52
CA SER A 102 0.82 -31.55 -33.36
C SER A 102 2.18 -30.94 -33.74
N ALA A 103 2.89 -31.52 -34.71
CA ALA A 103 4.13 -30.96 -35.25
C ALA A 103 3.90 -29.59 -35.93
N ILE A 104 2.81 -29.43 -36.69
CA ILE A 104 2.40 -28.13 -37.26
C ILE A 104 2.12 -27.11 -36.16
N LYS A 105 1.41 -27.50 -35.09
CA LYS A 105 1.15 -26.60 -33.95
C LYS A 105 2.44 -26.14 -33.27
N ALA A 106 3.41 -27.04 -33.08
CA ALA A 106 4.70 -26.71 -32.51
C ALA A 106 5.51 -25.77 -33.42
N ALA A 107 5.56 -26.03 -34.73
CA ALA A 107 6.23 -25.17 -35.69
C ALA A 107 5.57 -23.79 -35.78
N TYR A 108 4.25 -23.72 -35.74
CA TYR A 108 3.52 -22.46 -35.71
C TYR A 108 3.76 -21.66 -34.41
N ALA A 109 3.81 -22.32 -33.25
CA ALA A 109 4.19 -21.66 -32.01
C ALA A 109 5.61 -21.09 -32.06
N GLN A 110 6.56 -21.82 -32.68
CA GLN A 110 7.92 -21.35 -32.90
C GLN A 110 7.97 -20.13 -33.83
N LEU A 111 7.16 -20.14 -34.89
CA LEU A 111 7.00 -18.99 -35.79
C LEU A 111 6.51 -17.75 -35.03
N GLN A 112 5.50 -17.90 -34.17
CA GLN A 112 4.95 -16.78 -33.38
C GLN A 112 5.98 -16.17 -32.42
N VAL A 113 6.82 -16.99 -31.80
CA VAL A 113 7.86 -16.48 -30.88
C VAL A 113 9.01 -15.82 -31.64
N ALA A 114 9.37 -16.31 -32.83
CA ALA A 114 10.43 -15.74 -33.65
C ALA A 114 10.05 -14.39 -34.31
N GLN A 115 8.79 -13.95 -34.20
CA GLN A 115 8.37 -12.64 -34.71
C GLN A 115 8.76 -11.48 -33.78
N SER A 116 8.97 -11.74 -32.48
CA SER A 116 9.31 -10.70 -31.51
C SER A 116 10.18 -11.25 -30.37
N PRO A 117 11.48 -10.90 -30.33
CA PRO A 117 12.20 -10.08 -31.32
C PRO A 117 12.29 -10.79 -32.69
N TYR A 118 12.35 -10.01 -33.78
CA TYR A 118 12.37 -10.54 -35.15
C TYR A 118 13.62 -11.39 -35.42
N ASP A 119 13.43 -12.68 -35.66
CA ASP A 119 14.47 -13.65 -36.00
C ASP A 119 14.15 -14.31 -37.36
N PRO A 120 14.77 -13.85 -38.46
CA PRO A 120 14.45 -14.34 -39.81
C PRO A 120 14.81 -15.82 -40.01
N ASP A 121 15.87 -16.31 -39.35
CA ASP A 121 16.35 -17.69 -39.50
C ASP A 121 15.39 -18.67 -38.83
N SER A 122 14.96 -18.34 -37.60
CA SER A 122 13.94 -19.14 -36.90
C SER A 122 12.58 -19.10 -37.60
N ILE A 123 12.19 -17.95 -38.17
CA ILE A 123 10.98 -17.83 -38.98
C ILE A 123 11.05 -18.75 -40.20
N GLN A 124 12.16 -18.71 -40.95
CA GLN A 124 12.32 -19.52 -42.15
C GLN A 124 12.37 -21.02 -41.82
N SER A 125 13.01 -21.40 -40.72
CA SER A 125 13.07 -22.78 -40.23
C SER A 125 11.69 -23.31 -39.83
N ALA A 126 10.91 -22.50 -39.09
CA ALA A 126 9.56 -22.84 -38.69
C ALA A 126 8.60 -22.95 -39.90
N ASP A 127 8.70 -22.04 -40.86
CA ASP A 127 7.92 -22.08 -42.10
C ASP A 127 8.21 -23.36 -42.91
N LYS A 128 9.50 -23.68 -43.11
CA LYS A 128 9.91 -24.94 -43.76
C LYS A 128 9.32 -26.16 -43.07
N ALA A 129 9.31 -26.19 -41.73
CA ALA A 129 8.74 -27.28 -40.95
C ALA A 129 7.21 -27.39 -41.12
N VAL A 130 6.48 -26.27 -41.16
CA VAL A 130 5.04 -26.27 -41.46
C VAL A 130 4.79 -26.84 -42.86
N VAL A 131 5.53 -26.37 -43.86
CA VAL A 131 5.39 -26.82 -45.25
C VAL A 131 5.70 -28.31 -45.40
N SER A 132 6.72 -28.83 -44.71
CA SER A 132 7.04 -30.26 -44.75
C SER A 132 5.94 -31.12 -44.14
N GLU A 133 5.36 -30.73 -43.01
CA GLU A 133 4.27 -31.47 -42.37
C GLU A 133 2.97 -31.39 -43.18
N LEU A 134 2.68 -30.25 -43.83
CA LEU A 134 1.54 -30.14 -44.76
C LEU A 134 1.70 -31.06 -45.98
N LYS A 135 2.92 -31.19 -46.52
CA LYS A 135 3.23 -32.16 -47.58
C LYS A 135 3.04 -33.60 -47.09
N HIS A 136 3.46 -33.91 -45.85
CA HIS A 136 3.25 -35.22 -45.25
C HIS A 136 1.76 -35.55 -45.06
N LEU A 137 0.96 -34.60 -44.55
CA LEU A 137 -0.50 -34.73 -44.45
C LEU A 137 -1.17 -34.95 -45.82
N SER A 138 -0.69 -34.27 -46.86
CA SER A 138 -1.18 -34.49 -48.22
C SER A 138 -0.91 -35.93 -48.69
N ALA A 139 0.27 -36.47 -48.41
CA ALA A 139 0.61 -37.86 -48.72
C ALA A 139 -0.26 -38.86 -47.94
N LEU A 140 -0.49 -38.63 -46.63
CA LEU A 140 -1.40 -39.42 -45.80
C LEU A 140 -2.85 -39.38 -46.32
N LYS A 141 -3.33 -38.22 -46.78
CA LYS A 141 -4.66 -38.09 -47.39
C LYS A 141 -4.75 -38.90 -48.69
N GLN A 142 -3.74 -38.80 -49.55
CA GLN A 142 -3.72 -39.52 -50.82
C GLN A 142 -3.62 -41.04 -50.63
N SER A 143 -2.86 -41.50 -49.62
CA SER A 143 -2.76 -42.94 -49.32
C SER A 143 -4.08 -43.49 -48.79
N TYR A 144 -4.78 -42.76 -47.92
CA TYR A 144 -6.12 -43.13 -47.46
C TYR A 144 -7.12 -43.26 -48.63
N LEU A 145 -7.12 -42.29 -49.55
CA LEU A 145 -8.01 -42.30 -50.71
C LEU A 145 -7.67 -43.43 -51.71
N LYS A 146 -6.38 -43.73 -51.93
CA LYS A 146 -5.95 -44.83 -52.80
C LYS A 146 -6.25 -46.22 -52.22
N ASN A 147 -6.07 -46.40 -50.91
CA ASN A 147 -6.39 -47.66 -50.22
C ASN A 147 -7.90 -47.96 -50.24
N LYS A 148 -8.76 -46.94 -50.35
CA LYS A 148 -10.20 -47.12 -50.60
C LYS A 148 -10.53 -47.56 -52.03
N LEU A 149 -9.62 -47.37 -53.00
CA LEU A 149 -9.89 -47.58 -54.41
C LEU A 149 -9.36 -48.92 -54.94
N HIS A 150 -8.10 -49.33 -54.69
CA HIS A 150 -7.56 -50.69 -54.95
C HIS A 150 -6.13 -50.84 -54.38
N SER A 151 -5.80 -52.01 -53.81
CA SER A 151 -4.45 -52.53 -53.44
C SER A 151 -4.02 -52.48 -51.96
N HIS A 152 -3.39 -53.60 -51.53
CA HIS A 152 -2.93 -53.98 -50.19
C HIS A 152 -1.52 -53.46 -49.82
N ALA A 153 -1.07 -52.33 -50.35
CA ALA A 153 0.24 -51.78 -49.98
C ALA A 153 0.13 -50.90 -48.72
N PRO A 154 0.80 -51.25 -47.60
CA PRO A 154 0.79 -50.40 -46.42
C PRO A 154 1.47 -49.06 -46.74
N PRO A 155 0.88 -47.92 -46.33
CA PRO A 155 1.48 -46.62 -46.59
C PRO A 155 2.85 -46.49 -45.92
N PRO A 156 3.77 -45.67 -46.46
CA PRO A 156 5.01 -45.30 -45.77
C PRO A 156 4.63 -44.43 -44.56
N SER A 157 4.28 -45.09 -43.47
CA SER A 157 3.78 -44.52 -42.23
C SER A 157 4.63 -45.09 -41.10
N GLN A 158 4.98 -44.25 -40.14
CA GLN A 158 5.67 -44.73 -38.94
C GLN A 158 4.74 -45.66 -38.17
N SER A 159 5.29 -46.55 -37.34
CA SER A 159 4.45 -47.36 -36.46
C SER A 159 3.59 -46.47 -35.56
N ALA A 160 2.39 -46.94 -35.20
CA ALA A 160 1.45 -46.15 -34.38
C ALA A 160 2.10 -45.64 -33.08
N LEU A 161 2.93 -46.46 -32.44
CA LEU A 161 3.67 -46.08 -31.23
C LEU A 161 4.69 -44.97 -31.49
N ALA A 162 5.46 -45.05 -32.58
CA ALA A 162 6.43 -44.02 -32.92
C ALA A 162 5.75 -42.68 -33.23
N ALA A 163 4.63 -42.73 -33.96
CA ALA A 163 3.82 -41.54 -34.24
C ALA A 163 3.23 -40.93 -32.96
N GLN A 164 2.75 -41.74 -32.01
CA GLN A 164 2.29 -41.25 -30.71
C GLN A 164 3.42 -40.59 -29.91
N ILE A 165 4.63 -41.16 -29.90
CA ILE A 165 5.79 -40.54 -29.24
C ILE A 165 6.12 -39.19 -29.89
N GLN A 166 6.08 -39.11 -31.23
CA GLN A 166 6.30 -37.87 -31.97
C GLN A 166 5.22 -36.81 -31.66
N GLU A 167 3.97 -37.22 -31.51
CA GLU A 167 2.88 -36.35 -31.06
C GLU A 167 3.16 -35.76 -29.68
N GLN A 168 3.52 -36.60 -28.70
CA GLN A 168 3.82 -36.15 -27.34
C GLN A 168 5.03 -35.21 -27.31
N HIS A 169 6.08 -35.49 -28.09
CA HIS A 169 7.23 -34.59 -28.23
C HIS A 169 6.83 -33.23 -28.82
N SER A 170 5.95 -33.23 -29.81
CA SER A 170 5.46 -31.99 -30.43
C SER A 170 4.62 -31.16 -29.46
N LEU A 171 3.74 -31.81 -28.68
CA LEU A 171 2.98 -31.15 -27.61
C LEU A 171 3.88 -30.58 -26.52
N LEU A 172 4.87 -31.34 -26.04
CA LEU A 172 5.85 -30.86 -25.07
C LEU A 172 6.61 -29.64 -25.61
N ARG A 173 7.00 -29.66 -26.88
CA ARG A 173 7.66 -28.52 -27.53
C ARG A 173 6.77 -27.30 -27.56
N THR A 174 5.47 -27.44 -27.89
CA THR A 174 4.52 -26.32 -27.82
C THR A 174 4.43 -25.76 -26.41
N TYR A 175 4.27 -26.61 -25.39
CA TYR A 175 4.21 -26.15 -24.00
C TYR A 175 5.47 -25.41 -23.58
N GLN A 176 6.65 -25.97 -23.87
CA GLN A 176 7.93 -25.32 -23.58
C GLN A 176 8.06 -23.93 -24.21
N ILE A 177 7.65 -23.79 -25.48
CA ILE A 177 7.68 -22.49 -26.17
C ILE A 177 6.73 -21.50 -25.48
N THR A 178 5.51 -21.93 -25.15
CA THR A 178 4.53 -21.06 -24.48
C THR A 178 4.96 -20.66 -23.07
N THR A 179 5.57 -21.57 -22.30
CA THR A 179 6.08 -21.28 -20.96
C THR A 179 7.18 -20.24 -21.01
N LYS A 180 8.17 -20.42 -21.89
CA LYS A 180 9.27 -19.44 -22.06
C LYS A 180 8.75 -18.05 -22.46
N LYS A 181 7.71 -17.99 -23.31
CA LYS A 181 7.08 -16.72 -23.69
C LYS A 181 6.44 -16.03 -22.48
N LEU A 182 5.67 -16.76 -21.68
CA LEU A 182 5.00 -16.21 -20.49
C LEU A 182 6.01 -15.78 -19.42
N GLU A 183 7.10 -16.54 -19.23
CA GLU A 183 8.19 -16.18 -18.32
C GLU A 183 8.85 -14.85 -18.72
N ALA A 184 9.14 -14.66 -20.02
CA ALA A 184 9.71 -13.41 -20.52
C ALA A 184 8.75 -12.22 -20.35
N GLU A 185 7.46 -12.42 -20.58
CA GLU A 185 6.44 -11.38 -20.38
C GLU A 185 6.29 -10.99 -18.91
N LEU A 186 6.35 -11.97 -18.00
CA LEU A 186 6.31 -11.73 -16.56
C LEU A 186 7.54 -10.92 -16.11
N GLN A 187 8.73 -11.30 -16.54
CA GLN A 187 9.96 -10.55 -16.23
C GLN A 187 9.92 -9.10 -16.74
N LEU A 188 9.37 -8.88 -17.94
CA LEU A 188 9.19 -7.54 -18.49
C LEU A 188 8.22 -6.72 -17.62
N LYS A 189 7.11 -7.32 -17.20
CA LYS A 189 6.14 -6.66 -16.32
C LYS A 189 6.70 -6.35 -14.93
N ASP A 190 7.50 -7.25 -14.36
CA ASP A 190 8.18 -6.98 -13.09
C ASP A 190 9.14 -5.79 -13.21
N SER A 191 9.88 -5.69 -14.32
CA SER A 191 10.76 -4.54 -14.57
C SER A 191 9.98 -3.22 -14.72
N GLU A 192 8.82 -3.26 -15.39
CA GLU A 192 7.92 -2.12 -15.54
C GLU A 192 7.36 -1.67 -14.18
N ILE A 193 6.95 -2.61 -13.32
CA ILE A 193 6.47 -2.33 -11.96
C ILE A 193 7.56 -1.65 -11.13
N LEU A 194 8.79 -2.17 -11.14
CA LEU A 194 9.90 -1.58 -10.41
C LEU A 194 10.21 -0.15 -10.90
N SER A 195 10.18 0.06 -12.21
CA SER A 195 10.36 1.39 -12.82
C SER A 195 9.28 2.38 -12.37
N LEU A 196 8.00 1.98 -12.45
CA LEU A 196 6.87 2.80 -12.04
C LEU A 196 6.88 3.11 -10.53
N GLN A 197 7.29 2.15 -9.69
CA GLN A 197 7.46 2.38 -8.25
C GLN A 197 8.57 3.41 -7.98
N ALA A 198 9.69 3.34 -8.70
CA ALA A 198 10.76 4.33 -8.58
C ALA A 198 10.30 5.73 -9.00
N GLU A 199 9.54 5.84 -10.10
CA GLU A 199 8.97 7.10 -10.58
C GLU A 199 7.96 7.70 -9.58
N LEU A 200 7.10 6.87 -8.99
CA LEU A 200 6.17 7.28 -7.94
C LEU A 200 6.92 7.84 -6.73
N LEU A 201 7.94 7.14 -6.23
CA LEU A 201 8.74 7.59 -5.09
C LEU A 201 9.47 8.92 -5.40
N ALA A 202 9.98 9.07 -6.62
CA ALA A 202 10.60 10.32 -7.06
C ALA A 202 9.60 11.48 -7.10
N SER A 203 8.41 11.24 -7.66
CA SER A 203 7.32 12.22 -7.73
C SER A 203 6.81 12.61 -6.34
N GLU A 204 6.61 11.65 -5.43
CA GLU A 204 6.25 11.92 -4.04
C GLU A 204 7.30 12.79 -3.33
N LYS A 205 8.58 12.51 -3.54
CA LYS A 205 9.67 13.31 -2.96
C LYS A 205 9.65 14.75 -3.49
N GLN A 206 9.39 14.92 -4.80
CA GLN A 206 9.24 16.24 -5.40
C GLN A 206 8.01 16.98 -4.85
N ASN A 207 6.87 16.31 -4.72
CA ASN A 207 5.65 16.87 -4.13
C ASN A 207 5.90 17.32 -2.68
N ARG A 208 6.54 16.48 -1.85
CA ARG A 208 6.91 16.86 -0.47
C ARG A 208 7.84 18.09 -0.45
N ALA A 209 8.79 18.18 -1.37
CA ALA A 209 9.70 19.32 -1.47
C ALA A 209 8.97 20.61 -1.92
N LEU A 210 8.04 20.50 -2.87
CA LEU A 210 7.21 21.61 -3.32
C LEU A 210 6.23 22.05 -2.22
N GLU A 211 5.60 21.12 -1.51
CA GLU A 211 4.75 21.43 -0.36
C GLU A 211 5.52 22.17 0.73
N ALA A 212 6.73 21.72 1.07
CA ALA A 212 7.58 22.40 2.05
C ALA A 212 7.96 23.83 1.64
N ARG A 213 8.10 24.10 0.33
CA ARG A 213 8.39 25.43 -0.22
C ARG A 213 7.15 26.32 -0.31
N LEU A 214 6.01 25.77 -0.72
CA LEU A 214 4.76 26.50 -0.86
C LEU A 214 4.16 26.88 0.50
N HIS A 215 4.41 26.07 1.53
CA HIS A 215 3.80 26.29 2.83
C HIS A 215 4.74 26.03 4.02
N PRO A 216 5.69 26.95 4.28
CA PRO A 216 6.52 26.88 5.49
C PRO A 216 5.63 26.86 6.74
N GLY A 217 5.60 25.74 7.48
CA GLY A 217 4.81 25.58 8.70
C GLY A 217 3.38 25.02 8.53
N ARG A 218 2.90 24.77 7.30
CA ARG A 218 1.55 24.22 7.05
C ARG A 218 1.59 22.70 7.02
N SER A 219 1.74 22.13 8.20
CA SER A 219 1.97 20.70 8.41
C SER A 219 0.73 19.79 8.23
N LEU A 220 -0.38 20.25 7.63
CA LEU A 220 -1.64 19.49 7.55
C LEU A 220 -2.28 19.48 6.15
N ALA A 221 -1.53 19.70 5.06
CA ALA A 221 -2.08 19.78 3.70
C ALA A 221 -2.97 18.58 3.29
N ALA A 222 -2.65 17.38 3.80
CA ALA A 222 -3.47 16.17 3.63
C ALA A 222 -4.87 16.24 4.26
N LEU A 223 -5.18 17.29 5.03
CA LEU A 223 -6.47 17.54 5.71
C LEU A 223 -7.17 18.80 5.18
N ASP A 224 -6.68 19.42 4.10
CA ASP A 224 -7.16 20.71 3.61
C ASP A 224 -8.59 20.64 3.05
N ASP A 225 -8.94 19.56 2.33
CA ASP A 225 -10.27 19.31 1.73
C ASP A 225 -11.11 18.26 2.50
N LEU A 226 -10.81 18.09 3.79
CA LEU A 226 -11.52 17.11 4.61
C LEU A 226 -12.97 17.58 4.83
N HIS A 227 -13.93 16.72 4.48
CA HIS A 227 -15.33 16.88 4.86
C HIS A 227 -15.68 15.92 6.00
N LEU A 228 -16.59 16.34 6.88
CA LEU A 228 -17.05 15.53 8.02
C LEU A 228 -17.57 14.14 7.61
N SER A 229 -18.21 14.02 6.44
CA SER A 229 -18.71 12.75 5.90
C SER A 229 -17.62 11.81 5.39
N ALA A 230 -16.44 12.34 5.03
CA ALA A 230 -15.30 11.58 4.54
C ALA A 230 -14.27 11.27 5.64
N LEU A 231 -14.58 11.63 6.89
CA LEU A 231 -13.69 11.42 8.02
C LEU A 231 -13.42 9.93 8.22
N ASN A 232 -12.15 9.57 8.36
CA ASN A 232 -11.72 8.18 8.47
C ASN A 232 -10.52 8.09 9.44
N PRO A 233 -10.20 6.90 9.97
CA PRO A 233 -9.11 6.75 10.93
C PRO A 233 -7.71 7.13 10.41
N THR A 234 -7.47 7.15 9.09
CA THR A 234 -6.16 7.55 8.54
C THR A 234 -5.93 9.05 8.64
N HIS A 235 -6.99 9.86 8.53
CA HIS A 235 -6.93 11.30 8.84
C HIS A 235 -6.53 11.54 10.31
N PHE A 236 -7.12 10.78 11.24
CA PHE A 236 -6.76 10.86 12.65
C PHE A 236 -5.31 10.44 12.91
N LEU A 237 -4.88 9.32 12.32
CA LEU A 237 -3.48 8.86 12.42
C LEU A 237 -2.50 9.92 11.90
N THR A 238 -2.86 10.62 10.82
CA THR A 238 -2.05 11.71 10.26
C THR A 238 -1.94 12.88 11.23
N ALA A 239 -3.06 13.35 11.79
CA ALA A 239 -3.07 14.38 12.82
C ALA A 239 -2.29 13.97 14.08
N LEU A 240 -2.38 12.70 14.50
CA LEU A 240 -1.63 12.16 15.62
C LEU A 240 -0.12 12.18 15.36
N ARG A 241 0.32 11.75 14.17
CA ARG A 241 1.75 11.81 13.79
C ARG A 241 2.31 13.22 13.87
N PHE A 242 1.55 14.22 13.40
CA PHE A 242 1.95 15.63 13.51
C PHE A 242 1.97 16.12 14.96
N THR A 243 1.00 15.70 15.76
CA THR A 243 0.94 16.03 17.19
C THR A 243 2.17 15.47 17.93
N VAL A 244 2.50 14.20 17.72
CA VAL A 244 3.68 13.55 18.30
C VAL A 244 4.97 14.23 17.83
N LYS A 245 5.07 14.62 16.56
CA LYS A 245 6.23 15.38 16.05
C LYS A 245 6.38 16.73 16.75
N SER A 246 5.28 17.45 16.98
CA SER A 246 5.29 18.73 17.70
C SER A 246 5.68 18.55 19.17
N ILE A 247 5.15 17.52 19.84
CA ILE A 247 5.55 17.14 21.20
C ILE A 247 7.05 16.89 21.28
N ARG A 248 7.61 16.08 20.38
CA ARG A 248 9.06 15.81 20.32
C ARG A 248 9.89 17.08 20.09
N SER A 249 9.39 18.01 19.29
CA SER A 249 10.06 19.30 19.07
C SER A 249 10.08 20.13 20.35
N PHE A 250 8.97 20.21 21.07
CA PHE A 250 8.90 20.92 22.35
C PHE A 250 9.74 20.26 23.43
N VAL A 251 9.73 18.92 23.53
CA VAL A 251 10.59 18.17 24.47
C VAL A 251 12.07 18.51 24.23
N LYS A 252 12.51 18.64 22.97
CA LYS A 252 13.88 19.09 22.66
C LYS A 252 14.15 20.52 23.12
N LEU A 253 13.19 21.44 23.02
CA LEU A 253 13.32 22.79 23.56
C LEU A 253 13.44 22.74 25.08
N MET A 254 12.56 22.01 25.75
CA MET A 254 12.59 21.84 27.21
C MET A 254 13.91 21.27 27.71
N VAL A 255 14.44 20.23 27.04
CA VAL A 255 15.75 19.67 27.40
C VAL A 255 16.89 20.68 27.22
N ARG A 256 16.86 21.52 26.18
CA ARG A 256 17.87 22.58 26.00
C ARG A 256 17.81 23.64 27.10
N GLU A 257 16.61 24.02 27.54
CA GLU A 257 16.46 24.94 28.67
C GLU A 257 16.96 24.31 29.98
N MET A 258 16.69 23.01 30.20
CA MET A 258 17.23 22.26 31.34
C MET A 258 18.76 22.19 31.31
N GLU A 259 19.37 21.94 30.15
CA GLU A 259 20.83 21.92 29.98
C GLU A 259 21.44 23.31 30.24
N SER A 260 20.81 24.37 29.71
CA SER A 260 21.25 25.76 29.90
C SER A 260 21.15 26.19 31.37
N ALA A 261 20.16 25.68 32.09
CA ALA A 261 19.97 25.90 33.51
C ALA A 261 20.84 24.99 34.40
N GLY A 262 21.70 24.14 33.82
CA GLY A 262 22.62 23.28 34.57
C GLY A 262 21.96 22.08 35.26
N TRP A 263 20.79 21.61 34.78
CA TRP A 263 20.12 20.46 35.36
C TRP A 263 20.83 19.14 35.05
N ASP A 264 20.87 18.22 36.01
CA ASP A 264 21.20 16.83 35.74
C ASP A 264 19.99 16.14 35.06
N LEU A 265 20.10 15.97 33.74
CA LEU A 265 19.08 15.32 32.93
C LEU A 265 18.84 13.85 33.31
N GLY A 266 19.85 13.17 33.87
CA GLY A 266 19.71 11.82 34.41
C GLY A 266 18.80 11.85 35.63
N ALA A 267 19.15 12.62 36.65
CA ALA A 267 18.34 12.78 37.86
C ALA A 267 16.91 13.25 37.54
N ALA A 268 16.76 14.20 36.60
CA ALA A 268 15.45 14.68 36.16
C ALA A 268 14.61 13.60 35.45
N ALA A 269 15.21 12.79 34.57
CA ALA A 269 14.50 11.67 33.95
C ALA A 269 14.11 10.59 34.98
N GLY A 270 14.96 10.35 35.98
CA GLY A 270 14.70 9.40 37.07
C GLY A 270 13.59 9.81 38.01
N SER A 271 13.40 11.11 38.25
CA SER A 271 12.29 11.61 39.07
C SER A 271 10.94 11.42 38.37
N ILE A 272 10.91 11.42 37.04
CA ILE A 272 9.71 11.16 36.24
C ILE A 272 9.46 9.64 36.14
N GLN A 273 10.46 8.90 35.67
CA GLN A 273 10.38 7.45 35.44
C GLN A 273 11.61 6.76 36.06
N PRO A 274 11.51 6.28 37.31
CA PRO A 274 12.66 5.67 38.00
C PRO A 274 13.18 4.41 37.29
N ASP A 275 12.38 3.78 36.44
CA ASP A 275 12.74 2.58 35.66
C ASP A 275 13.65 2.86 34.44
N VAL A 276 13.69 4.11 33.94
CA VAL A 276 14.46 4.46 32.72
C VAL A 276 15.96 4.46 32.97
N LEU A 277 16.37 4.85 34.18
CA LEU A 277 17.78 5.11 34.49
C LEU A 277 18.61 3.87 34.79
N ARG A 278 17.99 2.73 35.10
CA ARG A 278 18.73 1.52 35.46
C ARG A 278 19.35 0.79 34.27
N ARG A 279 19.02 1.18 33.03
CA ARG A 279 19.44 0.45 31.82
C ARG A 279 20.32 1.25 30.87
N LYS A 280 19.83 2.36 30.31
CA LYS A 280 20.51 3.12 29.23
C LYS A 280 20.36 4.62 29.44
N PRO A 281 21.43 5.36 29.79
CA PRO A 281 21.39 6.83 29.94
C PRO A 281 20.90 7.57 28.69
N GLY A 282 21.12 7.00 27.49
CA GLY A 282 20.65 7.55 26.22
C GLY A 282 19.13 7.55 26.05
N HIS A 283 18.38 6.78 26.85
CA HIS A 283 16.93 6.65 26.74
C HIS A 283 16.16 7.68 27.59
N ARG A 284 16.86 8.60 28.27
CA ARG A 284 16.26 9.68 29.09
C ARG A 284 15.20 10.50 28.35
N ILE A 285 15.34 10.63 27.02
CA ILE A 285 14.39 11.39 26.19
C ILE A 285 12.96 10.83 26.26
N PHE A 286 12.80 9.50 26.38
CA PHE A 286 11.48 8.88 26.46
C PHE A 286 10.77 9.18 27.78
N ALA A 287 11.51 9.43 28.87
CA ALA A 287 10.93 9.88 30.13
C ALA A 287 10.31 11.28 29.99
N PHE A 288 11.03 12.21 29.34
CA PHE A 288 10.53 13.55 29.08
C PHE A 288 9.36 13.54 28.09
N GLU A 289 9.41 12.73 27.03
CA GLU A 289 8.28 12.53 26.12
C GLU A 289 7.04 12.00 26.86
N SER A 290 7.22 10.99 27.73
CA SER A 290 6.15 10.43 28.55
C SER A 290 5.52 11.46 29.47
N PHE A 291 6.33 12.27 30.18
CA PHE A 291 5.86 13.35 31.04
C PHE A 291 5.02 14.38 30.28
N VAL A 292 5.54 14.88 29.16
CA VAL A 292 4.84 15.87 28.34
C VAL A 292 3.54 15.28 27.78
N CYS A 293 3.56 14.05 27.26
CA CYS A 293 2.36 13.36 26.82
C CYS A 293 1.33 13.21 27.95
N GLN A 294 1.75 12.79 29.14
CA GLN A 294 0.85 12.63 30.28
C GLN A 294 0.16 13.94 30.66
N GLN A 295 0.90 15.05 30.68
CA GLN A 295 0.35 16.37 30.99
C GLN A 295 -0.58 16.89 29.88
N MET A 296 -0.17 16.74 28.63
CA MET A 296 -0.94 17.25 27.49
C MET A 296 -2.21 16.47 27.23
N PHE A 297 -2.17 15.14 27.38
CA PHE A 297 -3.30 14.24 27.19
C PHE A 297 -4.11 13.97 28.47
N SER A 298 -3.80 14.63 29.59
CA SER A 298 -4.65 14.54 30.78
C SER A 298 -6.07 15.02 30.44
N ASP A 299 -7.07 14.26 30.87
CA ASP A 299 -8.49 14.50 30.60
C ASP A 299 -8.92 14.52 29.12
N PHE A 300 -8.10 13.99 28.20
CA PHE A 300 -8.41 13.92 26.77
C PHE A 300 -9.67 13.07 26.46
N HIS A 301 -10.05 12.17 27.37
CA HIS A 301 -11.27 11.37 27.26
C HIS A 301 -12.55 12.20 27.49
N ARG A 302 -12.43 13.43 28.04
CA ARG A 302 -13.56 14.32 28.31
C ARG A 302 -13.62 15.44 27.28
N ARG A 303 -14.82 15.70 26.74
CA ARG A 303 -15.09 16.73 25.72
C ARG A 303 -14.56 18.13 26.07
N ASP A 304 -14.52 18.45 27.35
CA ASP A 304 -14.16 19.75 27.90
C ASP A 304 -12.76 19.78 28.54
N PHE A 305 -11.99 18.68 28.50
CA PHE A 305 -10.71 18.55 29.21
C PHE A 305 -10.78 18.92 30.71
N ASN A 306 -11.95 18.79 31.37
CA ASN A 306 -12.17 19.29 32.75
C ASN A 306 -11.98 20.80 32.94
N LEU A 307 -12.08 21.60 31.90
CA LEU A 307 -11.97 23.06 32.03
C LEU A 307 -13.29 23.61 32.60
N CYS A 308 -13.32 23.90 33.91
CA CYS A 308 -14.51 24.39 34.65
C CYS A 308 -15.26 25.57 33.99
N SER A 309 -14.58 26.36 33.15
CA SER A 309 -15.15 27.51 32.43
C SER A 309 -15.49 27.23 30.96
N SER A 310 -15.52 25.96 30.56
CA SER A 310 -15.83 25.47 29.21
C SER A 310 -17.11 24.63 29.17
N ALA A 311 -18.06 24.89 30.07
CA ALA A 311 -19.34 24.18 30.17
C ALA A 311 -20.08 24.08 28.81
N ASP A 312 -19.93 25.09 27.96
CA ASP A 312 -20.50 25.12 26.60
C ASP A 312 -19.95 24.00 25.68
N ARG A 313 -18.70 23.56 25.88
CA ARG A 313 -18.07 22.50 25.06
C ARG A 313 -18.60 21.10 25.34
N SER A 314 -19.15 20.88 26.53
CA SER A 314 -19.76 19.60 26.90
C SER A 314 -21.00 19.29 26.05
N SER A 315 -21.72 20.32 25.61
CA SER A 315 -22.93 20.24 24.80
C SER A 315 -22.66 20.12 23.29
N TRP A 316 -21.41 20.29 22.85
CA TRP A 316 -21.06 20.29 21.44
C TRP A 316 -21.39 18.96 20.77
N ASP A 317 -21.93 19.07 19.55
CA ASP A 317 -22.14 17.95 18.65
C ASP A 317 -20.87 17.70 17.80
N ARG A 318 -20.86 16.60 17.05
CA ARG A 318 -19.72 16.23 16.21
C ARG A 318 -19.37 17.29 15.15
N ARG A 319 -20.37 18.07 14.70
CA ARG A 319 -20.19 19.11 13.67
C ARG A 319 -19.45 20.30 14.25
N ARG A 320 -19.85 20.79 15.43
CA ARG A 320 -19.16 21.87 16.15
C ARG A 320 -17.67 21.54 16.38
N PHE A 321 -17.36 20.31 16.77
CA PHE A 321 -15.96 19.87 16.90
C PHE A 321 -15.20 19.90 15.56
N PHE A 322 -15.86 19.56 14.46
CA PHE A 322 -15.25 19.56 13.13
C PHE A 322 -15.06 20.97 12.56
N GLU A 323 -16.01 21.87 12.82
CA GLU A 323 -15.93 23.30 12.50
C GLU A 323 -14.74 23.93 13.23
N GLU A 324 -14.65 23.72 14.55
CA GLU A 324 -13.51 24.19 15.36
C GLU A 324 -12.16 23.66 14.83
N PHE A 325 -12.11 22.38 14.43
CA PHE A 325 -10.92 21.81 13.79
C PHE A 325 -10.60 22.51 12.45
N SER A 326 -11.61 22.72 11.62
CA SER A 326 -11.47 23.29 10.28
C SER A 326 -11.04 24.76 10.31
N ASP A 327 -11.55 25.51 11.29
CA ASP A 327 -11.20 26.91 11.49
C ASP A 327 -9.75 27.01 12.01
N LEU A 328 -9.41 26.24 13.05
CA LEU A 328 -8.11 26.37 13.72
C LEU A 328 -6.95 25.70 12.99
N LYS A 329 -7.18 24.82 11.99
CA LYS A 329 -6.09 24.12 11.28
C LYS A 329 -5.16 25.09 10.51
N PHE A 330 -5.67 26.25 10.10
CA PHE A 330 -4.92 27.28 9.36
C PHE A 330 -4.55 28.52 10.15
N VAL A 331 -5.19 28.74 11.30
CA VAL A 331 -4.93 29.93 12.12
C VAL A 331 -3.50 29.91 12.67
N SER A 332 -2.79 31.02 12.48
CA SER A 332 -1.44 31.19 13.03
C SER A 332 -1.49 31.42 14.53
N LEU A 333 -0.45 31.01 15.27
CA LEU A 333 -0.40 31.22 16.73
C LEU A 333 -0.51 32.70 17.11
N LYS A 334 0.02 33.61 16.29
CA LYS A 334 -0.12 35.06 16.51
C LYS A 334 -1.59 35.49 16.56
N GLN A 335 -2.40 34.98 15.64
CA GLN A 335 -3.86 35.24 15.62
C GLN A 335 -4.60 34.57 16.78
N VAL A 336 -4.11 33.43 17.29
CA VAL A 336 -4.65 32.80 18.50
C VAL A 336 -4.36 33.66 19.75
N PHE A 337 -3.22 34.34 19.76
CA PHE A 337 -2.78 35.18 20.88
C PHE A 337 -3.39 36.58 20.86
N ASP A 338 -4.05 37.01 19.78
CA ASP A 338 -4.79 38.27 19.75
C ASP A 338 -5.91 38.27 20.81
N GLY A 339 -6.25 39.44 21.37
CA GLY A 339 -7.10 39.57 22.57
C GLY A 339 -8.48 38.89 22.52
N LYS A 340 -9.03 38.61 21.33
CA LYS A 340 -10.26 37.80 21.18
C LYS A 340 -10.00 36.29 21.31
N GLY A 341 -8.86 35.80 20.88
CA GLY A 341 -8.46 34.39 20.93
C GLY A 341 -8.02 33.93 22.32
N GLN A 342 -7.55 34.84 23.18
CA GLN A 342 -7.10 34.51 24.54
C GLN A 342 -8.22 33.96 25.44
N ASN A 343 -9.45 34.47 25.28
CA ASN A 343 -10.63 34.00 26.02
C ASN A 343 -11.35 32.81 25.37
N SER A 344 -10.86 32.34 24.23
CA SER A 344 -11.40 31.16 23.54
C SER A 344 -11.20 29.88 24.36
N ALA A 345 -11.89 28.80 23.98
CA ALA A 345 -11.70 27.49 24.59
C ALA A 345 -10.25 26.99 24.41
N LEU A 346 -9.62 27.26 23.26
CA LEU A 346 -8.21 26.97 23.01
C LEU A 346 -7.29 27.80 23.94
N GLY A 347 -7.56 29.10 24.12
CA GLY A 347 -6.77 29.95 25.02
C GLY A 347 -6.81 29.46 26.47
N LYS A 348 -8.00 29.09 26.96
CA LYS A 348 -8.18 28.47 28.28
C LYS A 348 -7.43 27.14 28.41
N PHE A 349 -7.48 26.30 27.37
CA PHE A 349 -6.73 25.05 27.31
C PHE A 349 -5.22 25.29 27.37
N LEU A 350 -4.69 26.22 26.56
CA LEU A 350 -3.27 26.59 26.56
C LEU A 350 -2.80 27.00 27.96
N ARG A 351 -3.56 27.88 28.61
CA ARG A 351 -3.27 28.33 29.98
C ARG A 351 -3.26 27.18 30.98
N ALA A 352 -4.31 26.37 31.01
CA ALA A 352 -4.42 25.25 31.95
C ALA A 352 -3.28 24.25 31.76
N LYS A 353 -2.96 23.89 30.52
CA LYS A 353 -1.88 22.96 30.21
C LYS A 353 -0.50 23.54 30.49
N TYR A 354 -0.27 24.82 30.25
CA TYR A 354 1.01 25.46 30.56
C TYR A 354 1.28 25.41 32.07
N LEU A 355 0.30 25.83 32.88
CA LEU A 355 0.44 25.87 34.34
C LEU A 355 0.57 24.48 34.98
N SER A 356 0.05 23.44 34.32
CA SER A 356 0.18 22.03 34.72
C SER A 356 1.52 21.42 34.30
N LEU A 357 2.00 21.75 33.10
CA LEU A 357 3.21 21.15 32.52
C LEU A 357 4.47 21.83 33.04
N VAL A 358 4.49 23.17 33.13
CA VAL A 358 5.65 23.96 33.55
C VAL A 358 5.47 24.32 35.03
N HIS A 359 6.25 23.64 35.88
CA HIS A 359 6.25 23.90 37.31
C HIS A 359 6.95 25.25 37.62
N PRO A 360 6.51 26.03 38.63
CA PRO A 360 7.18 27.29 39.00
C PRO A 360 8.69 27.18 39.18
N LYS A 361 9.17 26.07 39.77
CA LYS A 361 10.61 25.79 39.92
C LYS A 361 11.34 25.59 38.58
N MET A 362 10.68 25.02 37.57
CA MET A 362 11.26 24.91 36.22
C MET A 362 11.42 26.30 35.61
N GLU A 363 10.39 27.12 35.73
CA GLU A 363 10.36 28.45 35.16
C GLU A 363 11.39 29.39 35.79
N ALA A 364 11.44 29.44 37.12
CA ALA A 364 12.47 30.18 37.85
C ALA A 364 13.88 29.70 37.48
N SER A 365 14.04 28.42 37.13
CA SER A 365 15.34 27.89 36.70
C SER A 365 15.67 28.18 35.24
N PHE A 366 14.68 28.22 34.34
CA PHE A 366 14.87 28.45 32.91
C PHE A 366 15.04 29.94 32.59
N PHE A 367 14.26 30.79 33.27
CA PHE A 367 14.18 32.22 32.94
C PHE A 367 14.70 33.13 34.05
N GLY A 368 14.83 32.64 35.29
CA GLY A 368 15.26 33.44 36.44
C GLY A 368 14.13 34.19 37.14
N ASP A 369 12.93 34.19 36.58
CA ASP A 369 11.73 34.85 37.10
C ASP A 369 10.46 33.98 36.93
N LEU A 370 9.31 34.52 37.33
CA LEU A 370 7.98 33.89 37.17
C LEU A 370 7.03 34.78 36.36
N ASP A 371 7.58 35.68 35.54
CA ASP A 371 6.79 36.69 34.84
C ASP A 371 5.92 36.06 33.76
N GLN A 372 6.43 35.02 33.09
CA GLN A 372 5.66 34.26 32.10
C GLN A 372 4.42 33.62 32.73
N ARG A 373 4.56 33.00 33.90
CA ARG A 373 3.45 32.41 34.65
C ARG A 373 2.52 33.45 35.22
N ALA A 374 3.01 34.59 35.70
CA ALA A 374 2.15 35.68 36.13
C ALA A 374 1.30 36.18 34.96
N LEU A 375 1.88 36.33 33.78
CA LEU A 375 1.16 36.71 32.56
C LEU A 375 0.10 35.66 32.17
N VAL A 376 0.49 34.37 32.10
CA VAL A 376 -0.44 33.28 31.77
C VAL A 376 -1.54 33.12 32.83
N SER A 377 -1.21 33.30 34.12
CA SER A 377 -2.13 33.20 35.27
C SER A 377 -3.01 34.43 35.46
N SER A 378 -2.63 35.59 34.94
CA SER A 378 -3.52 36.76 34.90
C SER A 378 -4.55 36.61 33.78
N GLY A 379 -4.18 35.96 32.67
CA GLY A 379 -5.05 35.77 31.51
C GLY A 379 -5.11 37.02 30.63
N LEU A 380 -4.20 37.97 30.88
CA LEU A 380 -4.02 39.19 30.11
C LEU A 380 -3.27 38.94 28.80
N GLY A 381 -2.57 37.82 28.68
CA GLY A 381 -1.81 37.50 27.47
C GLY A 381 -1.00 36.21 27.57
N PHE A 382 -0.23 35.97 26.51
CA PHE A 382 0.70 34.86 26.38
C PHE A 382 2.12 35.38 26.15
N PRO A 383 3.16 34.76 26.73
CA PRO A 383 4.54 35.18 26.53
C PRO A 383 4.98 35.08 25.07
N GLU A 384 5.73 36.08 24.59
CA GLU A 384 6.37 36.07 23.26
C GLU A 384 7.74 35.35 23.27
N SER A 385 7.92 34.35 24.12
CA SER A 385 9.16 33.57 24.20
C SER A 385 9.17 32.42 23.19
N ALA A 386 10.36 32.05 22.68
CA ALA A 386 10.50 30.90 21.79
C ALA A 386 10.05 29.59 22.46
N PHE A 387 10.30 29.46 23.76
CA PHE A 387 9.83 28.35 24.57
C PHE A 387 8.30 28.27 24.61
N PHE A 388 7.62 29.39 24.90
CA PHE A 388 6.16 29.44 24.92
C PHE A 388 5.56 29.21 23.54
N ALA A 389 6.15 29.76 22.47
CA ALA A 389 5.71 29.50 21.10
C ALA A 389 5.80 28.01 20.74
N GLY A 390 6.88 27.33 21.15
CA GLY A 390 7.02 25.88 20.99
C GLY A 390 5.98 25.09 21.78
N PHE A 391 5.72 25.49 23.03
CA PHE A 391 4.66 24.91 23.87
C PHE A 391 3.28 25.09 23.21
N ALA A 392 2.96 26.31 22.77
CA ALA A 392 1.66 26.64 22.23
C ALA A 392 1.39 25.92 20.90
N GLU A 393 2.41 25.74 20.05
CA GLU A 393 2.28 24.94 18.83
C GLU A 393 1.96 23.48 19.17
N MET A 394 2.67 22.87 20.12
CA MET A 394 2.38 21.51 20.59
C MET A 394 0.96 21.40 21.14
N ALA A 395 0.56 22.31 22.03
CA ALA A 395 -0.74 22.31 22.65
C ALA A 395 -1.87 22.52 21.63
N ARG A 396 -1.68 23.40 20.64
CA ARG A 396 -2.61 23.57 19.52
C ARG A 396 -2.78 22.27 18.73
N ARG A 397 -1.70 21.51 18.46
CA ARG A 397 -1.82 20.21 17.78
C ARG A 397 -2.64 19.20 18.59
N VAL A 398 -2.43 19.15 19.90
CA VAL A 398 -3.22 18.30 20.82
C VAL A 398 -4.70 18.72 20.83
N TRP A 399 -4.98 20.03 20.81
CA TRP A 399 -6.34 20.56 20.70
C TRP A 399 -7.02 20.14 19.40
N LEU A 400 -6.35 20.32 18.26
CA LEU A 400 -6.86 19.89 16.95
C LEU A 400 -7.11 18.38 16.91
N LEU A 401 -6.19 17.58 17.47
CA LEU A 401 -6.36 16.14 17.58
C LEU A 401 -7.59 15.77 18.41
N HIS A 402 -7.85 16.49 19.50
CA HIS A 402 -9.05 16.31 20.32
C HIS A 402 -10.32 16.65 19.55
N CYS A 403 -10.35 17.80 18.87
CA CYS A 403 -11.48 18.18 18.02
C CYS A 403 -11.76 17.09 16.98
N LEU A 404 -10.72 16.59 16.32
CA LEU A 404 -10.85 15.53 15.33
C LEU A 404 -11.36 14.22 15.93
N LEU A 405 -10.92 13.81 17.14
CA LEU A 405 -11.42 12.60 17.81
C LEU A 405 -12.94 12.67 18.02
N PHE A 406 -13.45 13.79 18.53
CA PHE A 406 -14.86 13.96 18.82
C PHE A 406 -15.73 14.25 17.59
N SER A 407 -15.13 14.55 16.43
CA SER A 407 -15.82 14.63 15.15
C SER A 407 -16.27 13.26 14.61
N PHE A 408 -15.65 12.14 15.02
CA PHE A 408 -16.09 10.80 14.64
C PHE A 408 -17.42 10.43 15.31
N GLY A 409 -17.55 10.70 16.61
CA GLY A 409 -18.77 10.47 17.37
C GLY A 409 -18.49 10.08 18.83
N PRO A 410 -19.51 10.08 19.71
CA PRO A 410 -19.35 9.86 21.14
C PRO A 410 -18.77 8.49 21.53
N GLU A 411 -19.07 7.44 20.75
CA GLU A 411 -18.65 6.06 21.05
C GLU A 411 -17.49 5.57 20.17
N GLU A 412 -17.07 6.38 19.21
CA GLU A 412 -16.11 5.96 18.21
C GLU A 412 -14.67 6.31 18.61
N GLY A 413 -14.48 7.28 19.50
CA GLY A 413 -13.15 7.75 19.92
C GLY A 413 -12.82 7.40 21.37
N SER A 414 -11.72 6.69 21.60
CA SER A 414 -11.17 6.56 22.96
C SER A 414 -9.65 6.60 22.97
N ILE A 415 -9.09 7.07 24.08
CA ILE A 415 -7.66 7.10 24.36
C ILE A 415 -7.34 6.03 25.40
N PHE A 416 -6.22 5.34 25.24
CA PHE A 416 -5.76 4.33 26.21
C PHE A 416 -4.25 4.41 26.43
N GLN A 417 -3.82 3.95 27.59
CA GLN A 417 -2.42 3.86 27.97
C GLN A 417 -2.14 2.49 28.58
N ALA A 418 -0.96 1.95 28.30
CA ALA A 418 -0.53 0.70 28.90
C ALA A 418 -0.08 0.95 30.35
N ARG A 419 -0.57 0.11 31.28
CA ARG A 419 -0.18 0.19 32.69
C ARG A 419 1.25 -0.31 32.86
N ARG A 420 1.99 0.33 33.77
CA ARG A 420 3.30 -0.16 34.22
C ARG A 420 3.18 -1.59 34.75
N GLY A 421 4.09 -2.46 34.31
CA GLY A 421 4.11 -3.88 34.62
C GLY A 421 3.16 -4.76 33.80
N ALA A 422 2.35 -4.18 32.89
CA ALA A 422 1.49 -4.96 31.98
C ALA A 422 2.33 -5.77 30.99
N ARG A 423 1.78 -6.90 30.51
CA ARG A 423 2.43 -7.71 29.47
C ARG A 423 2.46 -6.94 28.15
N PHE A 424 3.58 -6.97 27.45
CA PHE A 424 3.69 -6.40 26.12
C PHE A 424 2.83 -7.19 25.12
N SER A 425 2.18 -6.47 24.21
CA SER A 425 1.33 -7.04 23.17
C SER A 425 1.43 -6.22 21.90
N GLU A 426 2.08 -6.78 20.89
CA GLU A 426 2.28 -6.16 19.57
C GLU A 426 0.97 -5.76 18.87
N VAL A 427 -0.16 -6.37 19.24
CA VAL A 427 -1.47 -6.04 18.67
C VAL A 427 -1.88 -4.58 18.94
N TYR A 428 -1.55 -4.05 20.11
CA TYR A 428 -2.01 -2.71 20.54
C TYR A 428 -0.91 -1.84 21.17
N MET A 429 0.33 -2.33 21.16
CA MET A 429 1.52 -1.64 21.67
C MET A 429 2.65 -1.70 20.64
N GLU A 430 3.41 -0.62 20.53
CA GLU A 430 4.62 -0.49 19.73
C GLU A 430 5.79 -0.15 20.68
N SER A 431 6.90 -0.90 20.63
CA SER A 431 8.10 -0.58 21.41
C SER A 431 8.80 0.66 20.82
N VAL A 432 9.24 1.60 21.65
CA VAL A 432 10.00 2.78 21.19
C VAL A 432 11.51 2.57 21.15
N ALA A 433 12.01 1.57 21.86
CA ALA A 433 13.40 1.18 21.86
C ALA A 433 13.45 -0.13 21.08
N ASP A 434 14.06 -0.10 19.89
CA ASP A 434 14.32 -1.30 19.11
C ASP A 434 15.31 -2.19 19.88
N ASP A 435 15.13 -3.49 19.73
CA ASP A 435 15.93 -4.56 20.33
C ASP A 435 17.38 -4.53 19.80
N ASP A 436 18.18 -3.54 20.20
CA ASP A 436 19.65 -3.61 20.10
C ASP A 436 20.25 -4.59 21.14
N ASP A 437 19.40 -5.40 21.80
CA ASP A 437 19.78 -6.34 22.85
C ASP A 437 19.61 -7.78 22.34
N ASP A 438 20.48 -8.14 21.40
CA ASP A 438 20.77 -9.53 20.99
C ASP A 438 21.55 -10.30 22.09
N THR A 439 21.47 -9.85 23.34
CA THR A 439 22.06 -10.55 24.48
C THR A 439 21.07 -11.55 25.06
N ALA A 440 21.22 -12.80 24.62
CA ALA A 440 20.93 -14.04 25.35
C ALA A 440 19.72 -14.00 26.33
N GLY A 441 18.53 -14.28 25.80
CA GLY A 441 17.57 -15.17 26.48
C GLY A 441 16.40 -14.56 27.27
N ALA A 442 16.24 -13.24 27.38
CA ALA A 442 15.08 -12.66 28.08
C ALA A 442 14.51 -11.43 27.34
N ARG A 443 13.64 -11.67 26.36
CA ARG A 443 12.84 -10.60 25.73
C ARG A 443 12.11 -9.80 26.82
N PRO A 444 12.19 -8.46 26.83
CA PRO A 444 11.42 -7.63 27.75
C PRO A 444 9.92 -7.91 27.62
N THR A 445 9.34 -8.65 28.57
CA THR A 445 7.92 -9.05 28.49
C THR A 445 6.96 -8.03 29.08
N ALA A 446 7.46 -6.98 29.74
CA ALA A 446 6.64 -6.06 30.51
C ALA A 446 6.84 -4.59 30.11
N VAL A 447 5.75 -3.84 30.16
CA VAL A 447 5.73 -2.39 29.94
C VAL A 447 6.33 -1.68 31.15
N GLY A 448 7.36 -0.87 30.93
CA GLY A 448 7.84 0.08 31.94
C GLY A 448 6.87 1.24 32.07
N PHE A 449 6.65 1.98 30.99
CA PHE A 449 5.71 3.09 30.95
C PHE A 449 5.26 3.38 29.52
N THR A 450 4.15 4.13 29.39
CA THR A 450 3.66 4.62 28.10
C THR A 450 4.35 5.93 27.75
N VAL A 451 4.96 6.00 26.56
CA VAL A 451 5.59 7.22 26.02
C VAL A 451 4.57 8.07 25.28
N VAL A 452 3.75 7.44 24.43
CA VAL A 452 2.66 8.10 23.70
C VAL A 452 1.40 7.26 23.86
N PRO A 453 0.25 7.87 24.21
CA PRO A 453 -1.00 7.14 24.34
C PRO A 453 -1.44 6.52 23.00
N GLY A 454 -2.20 5.43 23.10
CA GLY A 454 -2.87 4.79 21.97
C GLY A 454 -4.30 5.31 21.83
N PHE A 455 -4.89 5.07 20.66
CA PHE A 455 -6.23 5.54 20.34
C PHE A 455 -7.05 4.46 19.66
N ARG A 456 -8.35 4.44 19.93
CA ARG A 456 -9.33 3.68 19.16
C ARG A 456 -10.22 4.68 18.45
N VAL A 457 -10.32 4.57 17.13
CA VAL A 457 -11.14 5.41 16.26
C VAL A 457 -12.02 4.49 15.41
N GLY A 458 -13.31 4.42 15.75
CA GLY A 458 -14.27 3.45 15.26
C GLY A 458 -13.78 2.01 15.52
N LYS A 459 -13.51 1.29 14.44
CA LYS A 459 -12.97 -0.08 14.47
C LYS A 459 -11.45 -0.16 14.39
N THR A 460 -10.78 0.97 14.14
CA THR A 460 -9.33 1.02 13.97
C THR A 460 -8.66 1.28 15.30
N LEU A 461 -7.72 0.41 15.65
CA LEU A 461 -6.86 0.57 16.82
C LEU A 461 -5.51 1.14 16.39
N ILE A 462 -5.11 2.23 17.01
CA ILE A 462 -3.81 2.85 16.86
C ILE A 462 -3.00 2.51 18.12
N GLN A 463 -1.90 1.80 17.92
CA GLN A 463 -1.05 1.30 19.00
C GLN A 463 -0.54 2.43 19.89
N CYS A 464 -0.47 2.18 21.20
CA CYS A 464 0.27 3.04 22.10
C CYS A 464 1.76 2.78 21.97
N LYS A 465 2.59 3.82 22.16
CA LYS A 465 4.05 3.67 22.16
C LYS A 465 4.54 3.46 23.58
N VAL A 466 5.20 2.33 23.83
CA VAL A 466 5.62 1.92 25.17
C VAL A 466 7.12 1.72 25.25
N TYR A 467 7.66 2.00 26.42
CA TYR A 467 9.03 1.64 26.78
C TYR A 467 9.01 0.32 27.56
N LEU A 468 9.80 -0.66 27.14
CA LEU A 468 9.81 -1.98 27.76
C LEU A 468 10.83 -2.09 28.91
N SER A 469 10.43 -2.79 29.96
CA SER A 469 11.28 -3.11 31.11
C SER A 469 11.39 -4.62 31.24
N SER A 470 12.60 -5.13 31.47
CA SER A 470 12.76 -6.53 31.84
C SER A 470 12.36 -6.68 33.30
N ARG A 471 11.49 -7.65 33.59
CA ARG A 471 11.19 -8.02 34.98
C ARG A 471 12.48 -8.47 35.64
N VAL A 472 12.98 -7.71 36.60
CA VAL A 472 13.78 -8.29 37.67
C VAL A 472 12.81 -9.18 38.44
N GLY A 473 12.92 -10.49 38.25
CA GLY A 473 12.21 -11.45 39.08
C GLY A 473 12.60 -11.20 40.53
N GLY A 474 11.67 -10.64 41.31
CA GLY A 474 11.74 -10.73 42.77
C GLY A 474 11.68 -12.22 43.12
N ARG A 475 12.82 -12.78 43.53
CA ARG A 475 12.88 -13.99 44.33
C ARG A 475 12.96 -13.57 45.79
N SER A 476 12.07 -14.18 46.58
CA SER A 476 11.97 -14.18 48.04
C SER A 476 11.52 -12.86 48.67
#